data_AF-A0A6A3CI22-F1
#
_entry.id   AF-A0A6A3CI22-F1
#
_cell.length_a   1.000
_cell.length_b   1.000
_cell.length_c   1.000
_cell.angle_alpha   90.00
_cell.angle_beta   90.00
_cell.angle_gamma   90.00
#
_symmetry.space_group_name_H-M   'P 1'
#
loop_
_entity.id
_entity.type
_entity.pdbx_description
1 polymer ?
#
loop_
_entity_poly.entity_id
_entity_poly.type
_entity_poly.pdbx_seq_one_letter_code
_entity_poly.pdbx_strand_id
1 'polypeptide(L)'
;MCFYRVSYRTLLFKLQTLNSLVFLVVCLKLRDDFLLFLVETLEVSYLFHPFDDGVLHDDVSLFFQDHESVIKAIYTGSEFVENASAGDDVGIVLESTSFYAEQGGQIFDTGSLDGSFGSFQVCNVQIFGGFVLHVGSLSGVTGKFSVGDKVTCKVDYDRRMLIAPNHTCTHMLNFALREVLGNHVDQKGSVVLPEKLRFDFSHDVYSKEATLAEAKRINGLRAVFGEVYPDPVRVVTIGKKVEDILADPENKEWASISSELCGGTHITNTREAKAFALLSEEGIAKGVRRITAVTTETALKAMELGGQLLKEVDDASKMEVSLLEKKVASLKTSVDSASIPAAQKADIRAKIAQLQNQLRKAQKKIAEQNMQKAVATATELAEVAAIEGKTFCVTRIDVGLDPAALREAVSKVIQQKGMAVMVFSIDETTNKAVVYAGVPDKSEQSKLLEVSEWLTNALGPLKGRCGKGKGGLATGQGTDVSHVNEAMDLATSFASMKLS
;
A
#
# COMPACT_ATOMS: atom_id res chain seq x y z
N MET A 1 15.04 -27.40 -29.32
CA MET A 1 15.66 -26.94 -28.06
C MET A 1 16.52 -25.73 -28.40
N CYS A 2 15.95 -24.52 -28.24
CA CYS A 2 16.64 -23.22 -28.23
C CYS A 2 15.55 -22.16 -28.01
N PHE A 3 15.31 -21.82 -26.74
CA PHE A 3 14.36 -20.78 -26.35
C PHE A 3 15.06 -19.42 -26.45
N TYR A 4 14.60 -18.55 -27.36
CA TYR A 4 15.03 -17.15 -27.37
C TYR A 4 14.38 -16.40 -26.20
N ARG A 5 15.21 -16.07 -25.22
CA ARG A 5 14.93 -15.16 -24.10
C ARG A 5 14.61 -13.75 -24.63
N VAL A 6 13.39 -13.29 -24.37
CA VAL A 6 13.02 -11.88 -24.45
C VAL A 6 13.69 -11.16 -23.28
N SER A 7 14.57 -10.22 -23.56
CA SER A 7 15.31 -9.45 -22.54
C SER A 7 14.52 -8.20 -22.19
N TYR A 8 13.61 -8.31 -21.23
CA TYR A 8 13.06 -7.15 -20.53
C TYR A 8 14.05 -6.74 -19.43
N ARG A 9 14.71 -5.59 -19.57
CA ARG A 9 15.41 -4.95 -18.45
C ARG A 9 14.36 -4.22 -17.61
N THR A 10 13.81 -4.89 -16.60
CA THR A 10 13.07 -4.23 -15.53
C THR A 10 14.08 -3.74 -14.49
N LEU A 11 14.12 -2.44 -14.25
CA LEU A 11 14.90 -1.86 -13.15
C LEU A 11 14.12 -2.10 -11.86
N LEU A 12 14.67 -2.89 -10.94
CA LEU A 12 14.10 -3.14 -9.62
C LEU A 12 15.06 -2.58 -8.58
N PHE A 13 14.60 -1.62 -7.78
CA PHE A 13 15.33 -1.09 -6.63
C PHE A 13 15.05 -1.95 -5.40
N LYS A 14 16.09 -2.44 -4.72
CA LYS A 14 15.95 -3.15 -3.44
C LYS A 14 17.09 -2.71 -2.52
N LEU A 15 16.74 -2.07 -1.40
CA LEU A 15 17.69 -1.78 -0.32
C LEU A 15 17.90 -3.08 0.49
N GLN A 16 19.14 -3.53 0.61
CA GLN A 16 19.52 -4.62 1.53
C GLN A 16 20.56 -4.10 2.52
N THR A 17 20.34 -4.38 3.80
CA THR A 17 21.29 -4.13 4.88
C THR A 17 22.05 -5.41 5.18
N LEU A 18 23.39 -5.35 5.08
CA LEU A 18 24.32 -6.37 5.56
C LEU A 18 25.42 -5.62 6.33
N ASN A 19 25.54 -5.90 7.63
CA ASN A 19 26.60 -5.41 8.53
C ASN A 19 26.98 -3.93 8.34
N SER A 20 26.08 -3.02 8.71
CA SER A 20 26.36 -1.59 8.88
C SER A 20 26.74 -0.78 7.61
N LEU A 21 26.67 -1.35 6.41
CA LEU A 21 26.73 -0.61 5.15
C LEU A 21 25.38 -0.64 4.41
N VAL A 22 24.94 0.52 3.94
CA VAL A 22 23.77 0.67 3.05
C VAL A 22 24.25 0.58 1.61
N PHE A 23 23.86 -0.48 0.90
CA PHE A 23 24.20 -0.67 -0.50
C PHE A 23 23.05 -0.20 -1.40
N LEU A 24 23.35 0.63 -2.41
CA LEU A 24 22.43 0.85 -3.53
C LEU A 24 22.58 -0.32 -4.51
N VAL A 25 21.78 -1.36 -4.33
CA VAL A 25 21.74 -2.49 -5.27
C VAL A 25 20.84 -2.10 -6.44
N VAL A 26 21.46 -1.72 -7.57
CA VAL A 26 20.76 -1.63 -8.86
C VAL A 26 20.64 -3.05 -9.41
N CYS A 27 19.52 -3.72 -9.15
CA CYS A 27 19.26 -5.04 -9.70
C CYS A 27 18.82 -4.92 -11.17
N LEU A 28 19.75 -5.22 -12.08
CA LEU A 28 19.45 -5.49 -13.47
C LEU A 28 19.15 -6.98 -13.62
N LYS A 29 17.89 -7.35 -13.83
CA LYS A 29 17.54 -8.75 -14.11
C LYS A 29 18.00 -9.12 -15.52
N LEU A 30 19.22 -9.61 -15.63
CA LEU A 30 19.72 -10.27 -16.83
C LEU A 30 19.64 -11.77 -16.57
N ARG A 31 18.58 -12.40 -17.09
CA ARG A 31 18.67 -13.78 -17.58
C ARG A 31 19.21 -14.79 -16.52
N ASP A 32 18.30 -15.40 -15.75
CA ASP A 32 18.46 -16.57 -14.81
C ASP A 32 19.63 -16.57 -13.80
N ASP A 33 20.54 -15.61 -13.86
CA ASP A 33 21.56 -15.35 -12.85
C ASP A 33 21.39 -13.90 -12.36
N PHE A 34 21.48 -13.68 -11.05
CA PHE A 34 21.54 -12.34 -10.49
C PHE A 34 22.95 -11.79 -10.73
N LEU A 35 23.11 -10.82 -11.64
CA LEU A 35 24.30 -9.97 -11.60
C LEU A 35 24.07 -8.90 -10.53
N LEU A 36 24.67 -9.10 -9.36
CA LEU A 36 24.78 -8.09 -8.32
C LEU A 36 25.84 -7.07 -8.80
N PHE A 37 25.43 -5.87 -9.20
CA PHE A 37 26.36 -4.75 -9.15
C PHE A 37 26.40 -4.28 -7.69
N LEU A 38 27.40 -4.76 -6.97
CA LEU A 38 27.93 -4.06 -5.81
C LEU A 38 28.63 -2.82 -6.39
N VAL A 39 28.00 -1.66 -6.26
CA VAL A 39 28.78 -0.43 -6.24
C VAL A 39 29.54 -0.49 -4.92
N GLU A 40 30.74 -1.08 -4.95
CA GLU A 40 31.73 -0.83 -3.90
C GLU A 40 31.81 0.68 -3.75
N THR A 41 31.76 1.15 -2.51
CA THR A 41 31.94 2.55 -2.15
C THR A 41 33.08 3.12 -2.97
N LEU A 42 32.75 3.85 -4.03
CA LEU A 42 33.66 4.84 -4.57
C LEU A 42 33.88 5.77 -3.38
N GLU A 43 35.11 5.85 -2.89
CA GLU A 43 35.58 7.06 -2.23
C GLU A 43 35.41 8.17 -3.27
N VAL A 44 34.20 8.74 -3.33
CA VAL A 44 33.94 9.94 -4.10
C VAL A 44 34.61 11.04 -3.29
N SER A 45 35.88 11.27 -3.55
CA SER A 45 36.54 12.53 -3.22
C SER A 45 35.74 13.63 -3.89
N TYR A 46 35.05 14.42 -3.06
CA TYR A 46 34.17 15.49 -3.50
C TYR A 46 34.89 16.46 -4.43
N LEU A 47 34.35 16.64 -5.64
CA LEU A 47 34.66 17.76 -6.52
C LEU A 47 33.38 18.56 -6.70
N PHE A 48 33.13 19.49 -5.79
CA PHE A 48 32.13 20.53 -6.00
C PHE A 48 32.79 21.68 -6.77
N HIS A 49 32.26 22.00 -7.95
CA HIS A 49 32.54 23.28 -8.59
C HIS A 49 31.72 24.38 -7.87
N PRO A 50 32.38 25.43 -7.34
CA PRO A 50 31.68 26.53 -6.69
C PRO A 50 31.04 27.46 -7.73
N PHE A 51 29.96 28.13 -7.32
CA PHE A 51 29.60 29.44 -7.87
C PHE A 51 30.83 30.37 -7.75
N ASP A 52 31.06 31.17 -8.79
CA ASP A 52 32.10 32.20 -8.87
C ASP A 52 32.40 32.83 -7.51
N ASP A 53 33.67 32.72 -7.09
CA ASP A 53 34.41 33.57 -6.12
C ASP A 53 35.57 32.83 -5.41
N GLY A 54 35.95 31.64 -5.86
CA GLY A 54 37.34 31.16 -5.71
C GLY A 54 37.84 30.92 -4.28
N VAL A 55 36.95 30.72 -3.30
CA VAL A 55 37.33 30.28 -1.94
C VAL A 55 36.68 28.93 -1.66
N LEU A 56 37.47 27.86 -1.76
CA LEU A 56 37.09 26.53 -1.27
C LEU A 56 37.21 26.54 0.26
N HIS A 57 36.07 26.49 0.96
CA HIS A 57 36.04 26.04 2.36
C HIS A 57 35.64 24.56 2.38
N ASP A 58 36.65 23.69 2.42
CA ASP A 58 36.54 22.23 2.53
C ASP A 58 36.16 21.76 3.95
N ASP A 59 35.17 22.38 4.59
CA ASP A 59 34.77 21.99 5.95
C ASP A 59 33.35 21.41 5.98
N VAL A 60 33.26 20.08 5.80
CA VAL A 60 32.04 19.28 5.95
C VAL A 60 31.40 19.49 7.35
N SER A 61 32.20 19.93 8.33
CA SER A 61 31.77 20.21 9.70
C SER A 61 30.74 21.35 9.80
N LEU A 62 30.78 22.34 8.89
CA LEU A 62 29.86 23.49 8.92
C LEU A 62 28.40 23.13 8.57
N PHE A 63 28.18 22.02 7.87
CA PHE A 63 26.84 21.64 7.39
C PHE A 63 26.04 20.80 8.40
N PHE A 64 26.62 20.42 9.53
CA PHE A 64 25.98 19.65 10.60
C PHE A 64 26.23 20.22 12.00
N GLN A 65 26.55 21.51 12.08
CA GLN A 65 26.86 22.19 13.33
C GLN A 65 26.20 23.55 13.40
N ASP A 66 25.86 23.95 14.62
CA ASP A 66 25.31 25.28 14.90
C ASP A 66 26.27 26.36 14.39
N HIS A 67 25.72 27.37 13.71
CA HIS A 67 26.51 28.42 13.04
C HIS A 67 26.16 29.80 13.59
N GLU A 68 27.14 30.51 14.15
CA GLU A 68 26.93 31.87 14.63
C GLU A 68 26.89 32.87 13.48
N SER A 69 25.93 33.79 13.52
CA SER A 69 25.74 34.82 12.49
C SER A 69 25.11 36.09 13.07
N VAL A 70 24.88 37.07 12.21
CA VAL A 70 24.29 38.37 12.54
C VAL A 70 23.13 38.67 11.60
N ILE A 71 22.02 39.17 12.13
CA ILE A 71 20.89 39.64 11.33
C ILE A 71 21.31 40.90 10.57
N LYS A 72 21.19 40.88 9.24
CA LYS A 72 21.53 42.00 8.35
C LYS A 72 20.33 42.73 7.79
N ALA A 73 19.20 42.04 7.65
CA ALA A 73 17.94 42.66 7.27
C ALA A 73 16.75 41.85 7.76
N ILE A 74 15.63 42.53 7.99
CA ILE A 74 14.33 41.95 8.32
C ILE A 74 13.32 42.46 7.30
N TYR A 75 12.56 41.55 6.69
CA TYR A 75 11.64 41.83 5.60
C TYR A 75 10.24 41.34 5.95
N THR A 76 9.23 42.22 5.91
CA THR A 76 7.85 41.88 6.30
C THR A 76 7.02 41.26 5.17
N GLY A 77 7.61 41.08 3.99
CA GLY A 77 6.87 40.73 2.77
C GLY A 77 6.51 41.95 1.91
N SER A 78 6.60 43.16 2.46
CA SER A 78 6.38 44.41 1.74
C SER A 78 7.55 45.38 1.84
N GLU A 79 8.19 45.48 3.01
CA GLU A 79 9.26 46.45 3.28
C GLU A 79 10.33 45.89 4.20
N PHE A 80 11.49 46.56 4.23
CA PHE A 80 12.56 46.26 5.19
C PHE A 80 12.38 47.09 6.45
N VAL A 81 12.55 46.44 7.60
CA VAL A 81 12.36 47.06 8.92
C VAL A 81 13.59 46.84 9.80
N GLU A 82 13.81 47.74 10.76
CA GLU A 82 14.93 47.64 11.72
C GLU A 82 14.68 46.62 12.82
N ASN A 83 13.41 46.26 13.08
CA ASN A 83 13.02 45.36 14.16
C ASN A 83 11.67 44.69 13.91
N ALA A 84 11.49 43.49 14.48
CA ALA A 84 10.24 42.73 14.44
C ALA A 84 9.97 42.06 15.79
N SER A 85 8.69 41.75 16.07
CA SER A 85 8.24 41.22 17.36
C SER A 85 7.52 39.87 17.18
N ALA A 86 7.24 39.21 18.30
CA ALA A 86 6.42 38.00 18.31
C ALA A 86 5.05 38.21 17.62
N GLY A 87 4.65 37.22 16.80
CA GLY A 87 3.39 37.21 16.07
C GLY A 87 3.49 37.63 14.60
N ASP A 88 4.60 38.24 14.17
CA ASP A 88 4.83 38.61 12.78
C ASP A 88 5.57 37.48 12.04
N ASP A 89 5.04 37.06 10.88
CA ASP A 89 5.79 36.26 9.92
C ASP A 89 6.69 37.20 9.09
N VAL A 90 8.00 37.02 9.21
CA VAL A 90 8.99 37.86 8.50
C VAL A 90 10.07 37.00 7.87
N GLY A 91 10.74 37.56 6.87
CA GLY A 91 11.97 37.03 6.29
C GLY A 91 13.20 37.68 6.92
N ILE A 92 14.18 36.87 7.33
CA ILE A 92 15.45 37.33 7.89
C ILE A 92 16.57 37.05 6.89
N VAL A 93 17.41 38.06 6.64
CA VAL A 93 18.68 37.90 5.92
C VAL A 93 19.81 37.96 6.92
N LEU A 94 20.71 36.98 6.85
CA LEU A 94 21.85 36.85 7.74
C LEU A 94 23.15 37.22 7.03
N GLU A 95 24.19 37.56 7.79
CA GLU A 95 25.54 37.79 7.27
C GLU A 95 26.11 36.52 6.61
N SER A 96 25.85 35.38 7.23
CA SER A 96 26.20 34.04 6.75
C SER A 96 25.17 33.04 7.31
N THR A 97 24.98 31.90 6.67
CA THR A 97 23.98 30.91 7.12
C THR A 97 24.42 29.49 6.81
N SER A 98 24.08 28.56 7.71
CA SER A 98 24.20 27.12 7.50
C SER A 98 22.93 26.49 6.93
N PHE A 99 21.82 27.24 6.77
CA PHE A 99 20.58 26.76 6.17
C PHE A 99 20.70 26.66 4.64
N TYR A 100 20.25 25.54 4.07
CA TYR A 100 20.11 25.40 2.63
C TYR A 100 18.78 26.02 2.17
N ALA A 101 18.87 26.96 1.23
CA ALA A 101 17.72 27.49 0.54
C ALA A 101 17.25 26.53 -0.55
N GLU A 102 15.94 26.40 -0.76
CA GLU A 102 15.41 25.51 -1.80
C GLU A 102 15.98 25.85 -3.18
N GLN A 103 16.70 24.90 -3.76
CA GLN A 103 17.28 25.02 -5.10
C GLN A 103 17.72 23.65 -5.63
N GLY A 104 17.88 23.55 -6.95
CA GLY A 104 18.40 22.34 -7.60
C GLY A 104 17.53 21.09 -7.42
N GLY A 105 16.26 21.26 -7.05
CA GLY A 105 15.33 20.18 -6.74
C GLY A 105 15.33 19.74 -5.28
N GLN A 106 16.29 20.16 -4.46
CA GLN A 106 16.29 19.92 -3.02
C GLN A 106 15.43 20.96 -2.28
N ILE A 107 14.55 20.46 -1.43
CA ILE A 107 13.74 21.28 -0.53
C ILE A 107 14.60 22.03 0.50
N PHE A 108 14.17 23.23 0.88
CA PHE A 108 14.80 24.04 1.90
C PHE A 108 14.93 23.34 3.25
N ASP A 109 15.84 23.84 4.08
CA ASP A 109 15.94 23.46 5.48
C ASP A 109 14.95 24.21 6.38
N THR A 110 14.69 23.60 7.53
CA THR A 110 13.91 24.17 8.64
C THR A 110 14.76 24.16 9.90
N GLY A 111 14.36 24.92 10.92
CA GLY A 111 15.13 24.98 12.17
C GLY A 111 14.83 26.24 12.96
N SER A 112 15.80 26.73 13.72
CA SER A 112 15.67 27.98 14.47
C SER A 112 16.87 28.90 14.37
N LEU A 113 16.63 30.19 14.61
CA LEU A 113 17.65 31.18 14.91
C LEU A 113 17.49 31.57 16.38
N ASP A 114 18.45 31.16 17.20
CA ASP A 114 18.43 31.40 18.63
C ASP A 114 19.29 32.63 18.97
N GLY A 115 18.69 33.61 19.65
CA GLY A 115 19.37 34.82 20.11
C GLY A 115 18.95 35.21 21.52
N SER A 116 19.42 36.36 21.99
CA SER A 116 18.98 36.92 23.29
C SER A 116 17.48 37.23 23.34
N PHE A 117 16.85 37.36 22.18
CA PHE A 117 15.42 37.63 22.01
C PHE A 117 14.54 36.38 22.07
N GLY A 118 15.13 35.19 22.24
CA GLY A 118 14.44 33.90 22.17
C GLY A 118 14.79 33.14 20.89
N SER A 119 13.84 32.34 20.41
CA SER A 119 14.05 31.44 19.27
C SER A 119 13.09 31.78 18.13
N PHE A 120 13.64 32.19 16.99
CA PHE A 120 12.89 32.42 15.76
C PHE A 120 12.80 31.12 14.96
N GLN A 121 11.59 30.65 14.71
CA GLN A 121 11.33 29.37 14.05
C GLN A 121 11.34 29.57 12.53
N VAL A 122 12.35 29.02 11.87
CA VAL A 122 12.51 29.07 10.42
C VAL A 122 11.71 27.92 9.80
N CYS A 123 10.64 28.26 9.09
CA CYS A 123 9.76 27.29 8.44
C CYS A 123 9.96 27.21 6.92
N ASN A 124 10.69 28.16 6.32
CA ASN A 124 11.01 28.17 4.90
C ASN A 124 12.31 28.97 4.64
N VAL A 125 13.14 28.53 3.69
CA VAL A 125 14.37 29.21 3.29
C VAL A 125 14.46 29.30 1.77
N GLN A 126 14.54 30.52 1.23
CA GLN A 126 14.47 30.76 -0.22
C GLN A 126 15.61 31.67 -0.69
N ILE A 127 15.96 31.60 -1.97
CA ILE A 127 16.86 32.58 -2.60
C ILE A 127 16.00 33.66 -3.26
N PHE A 128 16.21 34.91 -2.87
CA PHE A 128 15.54 36.05 -3.47
C PHE A 128 16.53 37.19 -3.71
N GLY A 129 16.66 37.63 -4.96
CA GLY A 129 17.56 38.73 -5.32
C GLY A 129 19.05 38.49 -4.99
N GLY A 130 19.48 37.22 -4.92
CA GLY A 130 20.85 36.84 -4.54
C GLY A 130 21.05 36.65 -3.03
N PHE A 131 20.03 36.88 -2.20
CA PHE A 131 20.09 36.69 -0.75
C PHE A 131 19.35 35.42 -0.30
N VAL A 132 19.81 34.81 0.79
CA VAL A 132 19.10 33.72 1.47
C VAL A 132 18.13 34.32 2.48
N LEU A 133 16.85 34.13 2.22
CA LEU A 133 15.75 34.62 3.04
C LEU A 133 15.21 33.50 3.94
N HIS A 134 15.32 33.68 5.25
CA HIS A 134 14.83 32.75 6.27
C HIS A 134 13.46 33.22 6.74
N VAL A 135 12.40 32.57 6.28
CA VAL A 135 11.03 32.94 6.58
C VAL A 135 10.54 32.15 7.80
N GLY A 136 9.90 32.85 8.72
CA GLY A 136 9.46 32.28 9.97
C GLY A 136 8.83 33.30 10.90
N SER A 137 8.65 32.89 12.14
CA SER A 137 8.13 33.75 13.21
C SER A 137 8.79 33.45 14.55
N LEU A 138 8.77 34.44 15.44
CA LEU A 138 9.36 34.33 16.75
C LEU A 138 8.48 33.50 17.71
N SER A 139 9.05 32.48 18.35
CA SER A 139 8.36 31.66 19.34
C SER A 139 8.36 32.37 20.70
N GLY A 140 7.21 32.90 21.13
CA GLY A 140 7.05 33.59 22.42
C GLY A 140 6.00 34.72 22.38
N VAL A 141 5.75 35.40 23.51
CA VAL A 141 4.74 36.50 23.60
C VAL A 141 5.39 37.88 23.76
N THR A 142 6.67 37.96 24.16
CA THR A 142 7.32 39.22 24.54
C THR A 142 8.70 39.46 23.91
N GLY A 143 9.11 38.64 22.94
CA GLY A 143 10.41 38.78 22.28
C GLY A 143 10.38 39.80 21.15
N LYS A 144 11.48 40.54 20.99
CA LYS A 144 11.73 41.50 19.90
C LYS A 144 13.17 41.33 19.44
N PHE A 145 13.39 41.30 18.13
CA PHE A 145 14.73 41.23 17.52
C PHE A 145 14.94 42.36 16.53
N SER A 146 16.19 42.73 16.33
CA SER A 146 16.61 43.86 15.50
C SER A 146 17.74 43.49 14.55
N VAL A 147 17.90 44.29 13.51
CA VAL A 147 19.10 44.24 12.67
C VAL A 147 20.34 44.48 13.53
N GLY A 148 21.37 43.65 13.34
CA GLY A 148 22.60 43.65 14.13
C GLY A 148 22.63 42.65 15.29
N ASP A 149 21.51 42.01 15.62
CA ASP A 149 21.49 40.97 16.66
C ASP A 149 22.29 39.74 16.25
N LYS A 150 23.05 39.20 17.21
CA LYS A 150 23.75 37.93 17.06
C LYS A 150 22.78 36.77 17.24
N VAL A 151 22.89 35.78 16.36
CA VAL A 151 22.06 34.58 16.38
C VAL A 151 22.90 33.32 16.18
N THR A 152 22.46 32.24 16.79
CA THR A 152 22.95 30.88 16.52
C THR A 152 21.96 30.19 15.58
N CYS A 153 22.42 29.85 14.38
CA CYS A 153 21.66 29.13 13.38
C CYS A 153 21.64 27.64 13.72
N LYS A 154 20.46 27.11 14.05
CA LYS A 154 20.25 25.71 14.40
C LYS A 154 19.35 25.06 13.36
N VAL A 155 19.94 24.39 12.39
CA VAL A 155 19.16 23.65 11.40
C VAL A 155 18.61 22.38 12.05
N ASP A 156 17.43 21.94 11.62
CA ASP A 156 16.90 20.61 11.88
C ASP A 156 17.77 19.57 11.16
N TYR A 157 18.86 19.18 11.81
CA TYR A 157 19.83 18.22 11.28
C TYR A 157 19.24 16.82 11.15
N ASP A 158 18.27 16.45 11.97
CA ASP A 158 17.55 15.18 11.84
C ASP A 158 16.81 15.11 10.51
N ARG A 159 16.12 16.19 10.13
CA ARG A 159 15.49 16.31 8.81
C ARG A 159 16.51 16.35 7.68
N ARG A 160 17.61 17.11 7.83
CA ARG A 160 18.67 17.20 6.81
C ARG A 160 19.35 15.85 6.56
N MET A 161 19.56 15.04 7.60
CA MET A 161 20.11 13.68 7.49
C MET A 161 19.24 12.74 6.64
N LEU A 162 17.94 13.03 6.47
CA LEU A 162 17.07 12.28 5.55
C LEU A 162 17.16 12.81 4.11
N ILE A 163 17.43 14.10 3.93
CA ILE A 163 17.49 14.77 2.62
C ILE A 163 18.84 14.57 1.93
N ALA A 164 19.95 14.74 2.66
CA ALA A 164 21.30 14.71 2.07
C ALA A 164 21.65 13.37 1.38
N PRO A 165 21.26 12.18 1.91
CA PRO A 165 21.43 10.93 1.20
C PRO A 165 20.63 10.87 -0.12
N ASN A 166 19.41 11.41 -0.13
CA ASN A 166 18.57 11.47 -1.33
C ASN A 166 19.19 12.38 -2.40
N HIS A 167 19.80 13.51 -2.00
CA HIS A 167 20.55 14.37 -2.91
C HIS A 167 21.75 13.60 -3.49
N THR A 168 22.56 12.99 -2.64
CA THR A 168 23.76 12.24 -3.06
C THR A 168 23.39 11.11 -4.02
N CYS A 169 22.33 10.35 -3.73
CA CYS A 169 21.81 9.31 -4.60
C CYS A 169 21.32 9.86 -5.95
N THR A 170 20.87 11.11 -6.02
CA THR A 170 20.48 11.75 -7.28
C THR A 170 21.68 11.91 -8.21
N HIS A 171 22.85 12.29 -7.70
CA HIS A 171 24.09 12.34 -8.48
C HIS A 171 24.56 10.95 -8.89
N MET A 172 24.53 9.98 -7.96
CA MET A 172 24.88 8.58 -8.26
C MET A 172 23.98 8.02 -9.37
N LEU A 173 22.68 8.32 -9.32
CA LEU A 173 21.71 7.90 -10.33
C LEU A 173 22.00 8.56 -11.68
N ASN A 174 22.30 9.86 -11.71
CA ASN A 174 22.67 10.55 -12.93
C ASN A 174 23.93 9.94 -13.56
N PHE A 175 24.97 9.69 -12.75
CA PHE A 175 26.19 9.02 -13.20
C PHE A 175 25.89 7.63 -13.77
N ALA A 176 25.17 6.79 -13.03
CA ALA A 176 24.80 5.45 -13.47
C ALA A 176 23.96 5.46 -14.76
N LEU A 177 23.03 6.41 -14.90
CA LEU A 177 22.25 6.57 -16.13
C LEU A 177 23.13 6.92 -17.31
N ARG A 178 24.13 7.80 -17.14
CA ARG A 178 25.09 8.14 -18.20
C ARG A 178 26.01 6.98 -18.56
N GLU A 179 26.45 6.18 -17.59
CA GLU A 179 27.24 4.97 -17.84
C GLU A 179 26.44 3.92 -18.64
N VAL A 180 25.16 3.72 -18.30
CA VAL A 180 24.35 2.65 -18.91
C VAL A 180 23.71 3.08 -20.22
N LEU A 181 23.24 4.34 -20.32
CA LEU A 181 22.47 4.85 -21.45
C LEU A 181 23.28 5.78 -22.35
N GLY A 182 24.44 6.25 -21.90
CA GLY A 182 25.32 7.18 -22.62
C GLY A 182 25.23 8.64 -22.13
N ASN A 183 26.26 9.43 -22.48
CA ASN A 183 26.43 10.83 -22.06
C ASN A 183 25.38 11.82 -22.59
N HIS A 184 24.54 11.43 -23.56
CA HIS A 184 23.45 12.26 -24.08
C HIS A 184 22.22 12.29 -23.14
N VAL A 185 22.24 11.52 -22.04
CA VAL A 185 21.20 11.61 -21.02
C VAL A 185 21.44 12.80 -20.11
N ASP A 186 20.48 13.71 -20.10
CA ASP A 186 20.47 14.90 -19.25
C ASP A 186 19.30 14.91 -18.27
N GLN A 187 19.55 15.47 -17.09
CA GLN A 187 18.52 15.79 -16.11
C GLN A 187 17.56 16.83 -16.68
N LYS A 188 16.26 16.51 -16.64
CA LYS A 188 15.15 17.40 -17.03
C LYS A 188 14.30 17.84 -15.83
N GLY A 189 14.54 17.27 -14.66
CA GLY A 189 13.87 17.61 -13.41
C GLY A 189 14.41 16.77 -12.25
N SER A 190 14.35 17.32 -11.04
CA SER A 190 14.66 16.58 -9.83
C SER A 190 13.82 17.10 -8.66
N VAL A 191 13.47 16.19 -7.75
CA VAL A 191 12.87 16.50 -6.46
C VAL A 191 13.61 15.70 -5.40
N VAL A 192 14.07 16.35 -4.35
CA VAL A 192 14.77 15.73 -3.22
C VAL A 192 14.07 16.19 -1.93
N LEU A 193 13.37 15.25 -1.31
CA LEU A 193 12.57 15.42 -0.09
C LEU A 193 13.08 14.44 0.97
N PRO A 194 12.73 14.61 2.26
CA PRO A 194 13.09 13.63 3.29
C PRO A 194 12.64 12.20 2.97
N GLU A 195 11.44 12.06 2.41
CA GLU A 195 10.81 10.76 2.16
C GLU A 195 11.12 10.14 0.78
N LYS A 196 11.64 10.93 -0.17
CA LYS A 196 11.87 10.46 -1.54
C LYS A 196 12.82 11.34 -2.35
N LEU A 197 13.43 10.73 -3.37
CA LEU A 197 13.99 11.43 -4.52
C LEU A 197 13.18 11.12 -5.80
N ARG A 198 13.17 12.06 -6.75
CA ARG A 198 12.68 11.91 -8.12
C ARG A 198 13.75 12.45 -9.06
N PHE A 199 14.04 11.73 -10.13
CA PHE A 199 14.95 12.17 -11.17
C PHE A 199 14.30 11.95 -12.53
N ASP A 200 14.08 13.05 -13.25
CA ASP A 200 13.45 13.04 -14.56
C ASP A 200 14.55 13.14 -15.61
N PHE A 201 14.64 12.14 -16.48
CA PHE A 201 15.55 12.15 -17.63
C PHE A 201 14.79 11.80 -18.91
N SER A 202 15.37 12.17 -20.04
CA SER A 202 14.82 11.89 -21.36
C SER A 202 15.82 11.12 -22.21
N HIS A 203 15.28 10.33 -23.15
CA HIS A 203 16.09 9.60 -24.10
C HIS A 203 15.48 9.79 -25.49
N ASP A 204 16.30 10.17 -26.45
CA ASP A 204 15.82 10.52 -27.79
C ASP A 204 15.47 9.28 -28.60
N VAL A 205 14.50 9.43 -29.49
CA VAL A 205 14.07 8.40 -30.43
C VAL A 205 14.35 8.92 -31.84
N TYR A 206 15.14 8.17 -32.59
CA TYR A 206 15.54 8.50 -33.94
C TYR A 206 14.91 7.53 -34.93
N SER A 207 14.61 8.02 -36.13
CA SER A 207 14.17 7.17 -37.22
C SER A 207 14.67 7.69 -38.56
N LYS A 208 15.01 6.78 -39.46
CA LYS A 208 15.47 7.11 -40.81
C LYS A 208 15.15 5.99 -41.78
N GLU A 209 14.92 6.34 -43.04
CA GLU A 209 14.89 5.36 -44.12
C GLU A 209 16.31 4.93 -44.52
N ALA A 210 16.47 3.64 -44.76
CA ALA A 210 17.71 3.02 -45.20
C ALA A 210 17.40 1.86 -46.15
N THR A 211 18.36 1.45 -46.97
CA THR A 211 18.16 0.25 -47.79
C THR A 211 18.04 -0.97 -46.88
N LEU A 212 17.22 -1.95 -47.28
CA LEU A 212 17.04 -3.19 -46.50
C LEU A 212 18.37 -3.92 -46.30
N ALA A 213 19.27 -3.85 -47.30
CA ALA A 213 20.59 -4.46 -47.24
C ALA A 213 21.49 -3.80 -46.19
N GLU A 214 21.48 -2.47 -46.08
CA GLU A 214 22.27 -1.75 -45.07
C GLU A 214 21.70 -1.94 -43.67
N ALA A 215 20.39 -1.82 -43.52
CA ALA A 215 19.74 -1.97 -42.22
C ALA A 215 20.00 -3.36 -41.63
N LYS A 216 19.96 -4.43 -42.44
CA LYS A 216 20.25 -5.81 -42.00
C LYS A 216 21.68 -6.04 -41.50
N ARG A 217 22.63 -5.15 -41.81
CA ARG A 217 23.99 -5.23 -41.25
C ARG A 217 24.08 -4.71 -39.82
N ILE A 218 23.05 -3.99 -39.34
CA ILE A 218 23.05 -3.42 -37.99
C ILE A 218 23.08 -4.54 -36.96
N ASN A 219 24.16 -4.61 -36.20
CA ASN A 219 24.32 -5.57 -35.13
C ASN A 219 23.29 -5.31 -34.02
N GLY A 220 22.57 -6.36 -33.63
CA GLY A 220 21.49 -6.25 -32.64
C GLY A 220 20.14 -5.77 -33.19
N LEU A 221 20.02 -5.53 -34.50
CA LEU A 221 18.75 -5.18 -35.12
C LEU A 221 17.68 -6.23 -34.81
N ARG A 222 16.53 -5.77 -34.35
CA ARG A 222 15.35 -6.61 -34.13
C ARG A 222 14.38 -6.43 -35.29
N ALA A 223 13.97 -7.54 -35.86
CA ALA A 223 12.94 -7.62 -36.89
C ALA A 223 12.04 -8.81 -36.58
N VAL A 224 10.80 -8.76 -37.04
CA VAL A 224 9.81 -9.82 -36.82
C VAL A 224 10.16 -11.01 -37.72
N PHE A 225 10.24 -12.19 -37.11
CA PHE A 225 10.58 -13.42 -37.83
C PHE A 225 9.47 -13.79 -38.81
N GLY A 226 9.83 -13.99 -40.09
CA GLY A 226 8.92 -14.44 -41.15
C GLY A 226 8.18 -13.31 -41.89
N GLU A 227 8.40 -12.05 -41.52
CA GLU A 227 7.84 -10.90 -42.26
C GLU A 227 8.73 -10.49 -43.45
N VAL A 228 8.06 -10.04 -44.53
CA VAL A 228 8.72 -9.44 -45.69
C VAL A 228 8.72 -7.92 -45.50
N TYR A 229 9.91 -7.34 -45.42
CA TYR A 229 10.10 -5.90 -45.31
C TYR A 229 10.28 -5.27 -46.70
N PRO A 230 9.71 -4.08 -46.95
CA PRO A 230 9.91 -3.33 -48.20
C PRO A 230 11.36 -2.81 -48.31
N ASP A 231 11.75 -2.29 -49.48
CA ASP A 231 13.03 -1.58 -49.65
C ASP A 231 12.72 -0.23 -50.34
N PRO A 232 12.96 0.93 -49.69
CA PRO A 232 13.64 1.11 -48.40
C PRO A 232 12.81 0.67 -47.18
N VAL A 233 13.51 0.41 -46.07
CA VAL A 233 12.92 0.22 -44.74
C VAL A 233 13.14 1.44 -43.87
N ARG A 234 12.31 1.59 -42.84
CA ARG A 234 12.54 2.55 -41.77
C ARG A 234 13.18 1.86 -40.57
N VAL A 235 14.35 2.33 -40.19
CA VAL A 235 15.06 1.93 -38.98
C VAL A 235 14.68 2.91 -37.88
N VAL A 236 14.35 2.38 -36.70
CA VAL A 236 14.03 3.15 -35.50
C VAL A 236 14.99 2.76 -34.40
N THR A 237 15.57 3.76 -33.74
CA THR A 237 16.58 3.58 -32.70
C THR A 237 16.26 4.43 -31.48
N ILE A 238 16.53 3.89 -30.30
CA ILE A 238 16.39 4.64 -29.04
C ILE A 238 17.79 4.98 -28.53
N GLY A 239 18.09 6.26 -28.36
CA GLY A 239 19.31 6.75 -27.73
C GLY A 239 20.50 7.05 -28.63
N LYS A 240 20.53 6.52 -29.86
CA LYS A 240 21.57 6.81 -30.85
C LYS A 240 20.96 7.16 -32.19
N LYS A 241 21.59 8.10 -32.90
CA LYS A 241 21.16 8.49 -34.24
C LYS A 241 21.32 7.32 -35.20
N VAL A 242 20.38 7.21 -36.14
CA VAL A 242 20.41 6.15 -37.14
C VAL A 242 21.61 6.33 -38.07
N GLU A 243 22.00 7.58 -38.35
CA GLU A 243 23.19 7.94 -39.13
C GLU A 243 24.48 7.32 -38.57
N ASP A 244 24.70 7.47 -37.27
CA ASP A 244 25.91 6.99 -36.59
C ASP A 244 25.95 5.45 -36.61
N ILE A 245 24.79 4.82 -36.44
CA ILE A 245 24.65 3.36 -36.53
C ILE A 245 24.92 2.86 -37.95
N LEU A 246 24.39 3.53 -38.97
CA LEU A 246 24.59 3.14 -40.38
C LEU A 246 26.01 3.40 -40.89
N ALA A 247 26.75 4.32 -40.27
CA ALA A 247 28.16 4.58 -40.60
C ALA A 247 29.08 3.43 -40.20
N ASP A 248 28.77 2.72 -39.11
CA ASP A 248 29.48 1.53 -38.62
C ASP A 248 28.48 0.46 -38.13
N PRO A 249 27.74 -0.21 -39.02
CA PRO A 249 26.59 -1.03 -38.63
C PRO A 249 26.98 -2.31 -37.88
N GLU A 250 28.20 -2.79 -38.04
CA GLU A 250 28.67 -4.04 -37.41
C GLU A 250 29.27 -3.83 -36.01
N ASN A 251 29.25 -2.60 -35.49
CA ASN A 251 29.76 -2.29 -34.17
C ASN A 251 29.10 -3.15 -33.09
N LYS A 252 29.91 -3.69 -32.17
CA LYS A 252 29.44 -4.57 -31.10
C LYS A 252 28.54 -3.84 -30.08
N GLU A 253 28.72 -2.54 -29.91
CA GLU A 253 27.94 -1.73 -28.98
C GLU A 253 26.46 -1.64 -29.36
N TRP A 254 26.13 -1.70 -30.66
CA TRP A 254 24.74 -1.61 -31.14
C TRP A 254 23.85 -2.75 -30.65
N ALA A 255 24.43 -3.91 -30.30
CA ALA A 255 23.69 -5.01 -29.69
C ALA A 255 23.03 -4.66 -28.34
N SER A 256 23.55 -3.65 -27.65
CA SER A 256 23.00 -3.15 -26.39
C SER A 256 21.87 -2.12 -26.57
N ILE A 257 21.63 -1.67 -27.79
CA ILE A 257 20.69 -0.60 -28.13
C ILE A 257 19.40 -1.19 -28.69
N SER A 258 18.29 -0.48 -28.51
CA SER A 258 17.04 -0.80 -29.16
C SER A 258 17.05 -0.27 -30.58
N SER A 259 17.34 -1.13 -31.56
CA SER A 259 17.29 -0.83 -32.98
C SER A 259 16.35 -1.81 -33.68
N GLU A 260 15.34 -1.30 -34.39
CA GLU A 260 14.27 -2.11 -34.99
C GLU A 260 13.87 -1.64 -36.38
N LEU A 261 13.33 -2.55 -37.20
CA LEU A 261 12.62 -2.19 -38.42
C LEU A 261 11.15 -1.92 -38.09
N CYS A 262 10.69 -0.68 -38.22
CA CYS A 262 9.33 -0.29 -37.90
C CYS A 262 8.80 0.82 -38.83
N GLY A 263 7.68 0.54 -39.50
CA GLY A 263 6.99 1.50 -40.36
C GLY A 263 5.94 2.37 -39.63
N GLY A 264 5.81 2.23 -38.31
CA GLY A 264 4.86 2.97 -37.50
C GLY A 264 5.25 4.44 -37.27
N THR A 265 4.40 5.15 -36.53
CA THR A 265 4.68 6.50 -36.03
C THR A 265 5.38 6.41 -34.69
N HIS A 266 6.34 7.32 -34.46
CA HIS A 266 7.13 7.36 -33.23
C HIS A 266 7.14 8.78 -32.66
N ILE A 267 7.19 8.85 -31.33
CA ILE A 267 7.56 10.06 -30.61
C ILE A 267 9.02 10.40 -30.88
N THR A 268 9.41 11.66 -30.72
CA THR A 268 10.82 12.09 -30.90
C THR A 268 11.63 11.92 -29.63
N ASN A 269 10.95 11.85 -28.48
CA ASN A 269 11.57 11.71 -27.17
C ASN A 269 10.70 10.87 -26.22
N THR A 270 11.31 10.00 -25.41
CA THR A 270 10.58 9.10 -24.49
C THR A 270 9.70 9.83 -23.47
N ARG A 271 9.98 11.10 -23.16
CA ARG A 271 9.16 11.93 -22.27
C ARG A 271 7.75 12.15 -22.80
N GLU A 272 7.56 12.16 -24.12
CA GLU A 272 6.24 12.36 -24.74
C GLU A 272 5.25 11.24 -24.39
N ALA A 273 5.74 10.07 -23.99
CA ALA A 273 4.90 9.01 -23.46
C ALA A 273 4.20 9.40 -22.15
N LYS A 274 4.69 10.43 -21.44
CA LYS A 274 4.27 10.99 -20.13
C LYS A 274 4.29 10.02 -18.95
N ALA A 275 3.77 8.81 -19.13
CA ALA A 275 3.72 7.74 -18.15
C ALA A 275 3.65 6.38 -18.87
N PHE A 276 4.01 5.32 -18.15
CA PHE A 276 3.90 3.93 -18.62
C PHE A 276 3.40 3.05 -17.47
N ALA A 277 2.33 2.30 -17.70
CA ALA A 277 1.79 1.35 -16.73
C ALA A 277 1.67 -0.04 -17.35
N LEU A 278 2.42 -1.00 -16.79
CA LEU A 278 2.25 -2.42 -17.07
C LEU A 278 1.01 -2.92 -16.35
N LEU A 279 -0.03 -3.34 -17.07
CA LEU A 279 -1.33 -3.75 -16.51
C LEU A 279 -1.41 -5.25 -16.23
N SER A 280 -0.88 -6.07 -17.13
CA SER A 280 -0.85 -7.52 -16.96
C SER A 280 0.25 -8.20 -17.76
N GLU A 281 0.62 -9.39 -17.30
CA GLU A 281 1.41 -10.37 -18.03
C GLU A 281 0.73 -11.74 -17.89
N GLU A 282 0.36 -12.37 -19.00
CA GLU A 282 -0.38 -13.63 -19.01
C GLU A 282 0.23 -14.65 -19.99
N GLY A 283 0.13 -15.94 -19.66
CA GLY A 283 0.53 -17.02 -20.56
C GLY A 283 -0.60 -17.35 -21.53
N ILE A 284 -0.32 -17.34 -22.83
CA ILE A 284 -1.31 -17.67 -23.88
C ILE A 284 -1.10 -19.07 -24.44
N ALA A 285 0.16 -19.46 -24.61
CA ALA A 285 0.55 -20.79 -25.09
C ALA A 285 1.91 -21.17 -24.49
N LYS A 286 2.35 -22.42 -24.70
CA LYS A 286 3.64 -22.91 -24.23
C LYS A 286 4.77 -22.05 -24.82
N GLY A 287 5.45 -21.30 -23.96
CA GLY A 287 6.53 -20.39 -24.35
C GLY A 287 6.09 -19.02 -24.88
N VAL A 288 4.78 -18.71 -24.87
CA VAL A 288 4.24 -17.43 -25.35
C VAL A 288 3.53 -16.70 -24.23
N ARG A 289 3.97 -15.48 -23.96
CA ARG A 289 3.40 -14.59 -22.93
C ARG A 289 2.94 -13.29 -23.58
N ARG A 290 1.83 -12.74 -23.10
CA ARG A 290 1.29 -11.44 -23.52
C ARG A 290 1.46 -10.45 -22.40
N ILE A 291 1.93 -9.28 -22.76
CA ILE A 291 1.99 -8.11 -21.90
C ILE A 291 0.94 -7.12 -22.40
N THR A 292 0.14 -6.60 -21.47
CA THR A 292 -0.75 -5.47 -21.72
C THR A 292 -0.24 -4.28 -20.93
N ALA A 293 0.02 -3.16 -21.61
CA ALA A 293 0.49 -1.92 -21.00
C ALA A 293 -0.15 -0.71 -21.67
N VAL A 294 -0.20 0.40 -20.94
CA VAL A 294 -0.75 1.68 -21.41
C VAL A 294 0.26 2.80 -21.17
N THR A 295 0.15 3.87 -21.93
CA THR A 295 0.95 5.10 -21.77
C THR A 295 0.06 6.33 -21.57
N THR A 296 0.66 7.51 -21.46
CA THR A 296 0.01 8.82 -21.42
C THR A 296 -1.05 8.93 -20.31
N GLU A 297 -2.16 9.61 -20.58
CA GLU A 297 -3.24 9.84 -19.62
C GLU A 297 -3.87 8.54 -19.13
N THR A 298 -3.90 7.51 -19.97
CA THR A 298 -4.44 6.19 -19.59
C THR A 298 -3.57 5.54 -18.53
N ALA A 299 -2.24 5.68 -18.62
CA ALA A 299 -1.32 5.20 -17.59
C ALA A 299 -1.45 6.00 -16.28
N LEU A 300 -1.57 7.32 -16.36
CA LEU A 300 -1.78 8.17 -15.18
C LEU A 300 -3.08 7.79 -14.45
N LYS A 301 -4.19 7.62 -15.18
CA LYS A 301 -5.48 7.17 -14.63
C LYS A 301 -5.38 5.78 -13.99
N ALA A 302 -4.65 4.85 -14.61
CA ALA A 302 -4.43 3.53 -14.04
C ALA A 302 -3.65 3.58 -12.72
N MET A 303 -2.61 4.42 -12.64
CA MET A 303 -1.83 4.63 -11.41
C MET A 303 -2.66 5.31 -10.31
N GLU A 304 -3.45 6.32 -10.66
CA GLU A 304 -4.33 7.04 -9.74
C GLU A 304 -5.40 6.10 -9.15
N LEU A 305 -6.07 5.31 -10.00
CA LEU A 305 -7.05 4.31 -9.56
C LEU A 305 -6.41 3.27 -8.64
N GLY A 306 -5.18 2.84 -8.94
CA GLY A 306 -4.43 1.95 -8.05
C GLY A 306 -4.20 2.59 -6.68
N GLY A 307 -3.84 3.88 -6.64
CA GLY A 307 -3.67 4.63 -5.38
C GLY A 307 -4.96 4.76 -4.58
N GLN A 308 -6.08 5.03 -5.25
CA GLN A 308 -7.41 5.09 -4.64
C GLN A 308 -7.82 3.75 -4.02
N LEU A 309 -7.67 2.64 -4.75
CA LEU A 309 -7.98 1.30 -4.25
C LEU A 309 -7.09 0.88 -3.06
N LEU A 310 -5.81 1.26 -3.09
CA LEU A 310 -4.91 1.04 -1.96
C LEU A 310 -5.40 1.76 -0.70
N LYS A 311 -5.80 3.04 -0.85
CA LYS A 311 -6.37 3.83 0.25
C LYS A 311 -7.66 3.19 0.79
N GLU A 312 -8.56 2.72 -0.07
CA GLU A 312 -9.77 2.04 0.38
C GLU A 312 -9.50 0.75 1.16
N VAL A 313 -8.45 0.00 0.79
CA VAL A 313 -8.02 -1.19 1.53
C VAL A 313 -7.43 -0.80 2.89
N ASP A 314 -6.65 0.27 2.95
CA ASP A 314 -6.08 0.78 4.20
C ASP A 314 -7.17 1.33 5.13
N ASP A 315 -8.20 1.97 4.60
CA ASP A 315 -9.36 2.43 5.40
C ASP A 315 -10.22 1.25 5.86
N ALA A 316 -10.40 0.22 5.02
CA ALA A 316 -11.09 -1.01 5.42
C ALA A 316 -10.40 -1.71 6.60
N SER A 317 -9.08 -1.63 6.71
CA SER A 317 -8.34 -2.21 7.84
C SER A 317 -8.71 -1.64 9.22
N LYS A 318 -9.34 -0.45 9.24
CA LYS A 318 -9.76 0.26 10.44
C LYS A 318 -11.25 0.08 10.75
N MET A 319 -11.99 -0.67 9.92
CA MET A 319 -13.43 -0.84 10.08
C MET A 319 -13.78 -1.95 11.08
N GLU A 320 -14.96 -1.82 11.68
CA GLU A 320 -15.56 -2.85 12.52
C GLU A 320 -15.83 -4.15 11.75
N VAL A 321 -15.65 -5.28 12.44
CA VAL A 321 -15.69 -6.63 11.86
C VAL A 321 -17.03 -6.93 11.15
N SER A 322 -18.14 -6.40 11.67
CA SER A 322 -19.49 -6.62 11.12
C SER A 322 -19.69 -6.02 9.72
N LEU A 323 -18.99 -4.93 9.39
CA LEU A 323 -19.06 -4.28 8.08
C LEU A 323 -17.91 -4.70 7.16
N LEU A 324 -16.83 -5.23 7.74
CA LEU A 324 -15.61 -5.59 7.04
C LEU A 324 -15.82 -6.70 6.01
N GLU A 325 -16.65 -7.71 6.30
CA GLU A 325 -16.88 -8.86 5.40
C GLU A 325 -17.40 -8.44 4.02
N LYS A 326 -18.46 -7.61 4.00
CA LYS A 326 -19.03 -7.09 2.75
C LYS A 326 -18.04 -6.18 2.02
N LYS A 327 -17.32 -5.32 2.75
CA LYS A 327 -16.35 -4.39 2.15
C LYS A 327 -15.17 -5.14 1.53
N VAL A 328 -14.60 -6.14 2.20
CA VAL A 328 -13.50 -6.97 1.68
C VAL A 328 -13.91 -7.75 0.43
N ALA A 329 -15.13 -8.30 0.40
CA ALA A 329 -15.66 -8.97 -0.78
C ALA A 329 -15.81 -8.00 -1.97
N SER A 330 -16.34 -6.81 -1.72
CA SER A 330 -16.49 -5.75 -2.73
C SER A 330 -15.13 -5.26 -3.27
N LEU A 331 -14.16 -5.03 -2.37
CA LEU A 331 -12.80 -4.59 -2.72
C LEU A 331 -12.09 -5.63 -3.57
N LYS A 332 -12.20 -6.92 -3.22
CA LYS A 332 -11.61 -8.00 -4.01
C LYS A 332 -12.11 -7.98 -5.46
N THR A 333 -13.42 -7.90 -5.65
CA THR A 333 -14.03 -7.84 -7.00
C THR A 333 -13.58 -6.60 -7.76
N SER A 334 -13.55 -5.45 -7.09
CA SER A 334 -13.15 -4.16 -7.69
C SER A 334 -11.68 -4.19 -8.14
N VAL A 335 -10.78 -4.71 -7.31
CA VAL A 335 -9.35 -4.84 -7.64
C VAL A 335 -9.13 -5.85 -8.77
N ASP A 336 -9.86 -6.97 -8.76
CA ASP A 336 -9.72 -8.01 -9.78
C ASP A 336 -10.11 -7.53 -11.18
N SER A 337 -11.16 -6.71 -11.30
CA SER A 337 -11.58 -6.11 -12.57
C SER A 337 -10.83 -4.83 -12.95
N ALA A 338 -10.14 -4.18 -12.01
CA ALA A 338 -9.46 -2.91 -12.26
C ALA A 338 -8.26 -3.04 -13.21
N SER A 339 -8.16 -2.07 -14.12
CA SER A 339 -7.04 -1.85 -15.04
C SER A 339 -6.01 -0.91 -14.39
N ILE A 340 -5.23 -1.48 -13.47
CA ILE A 340 -4.23 -0.79 -12.65
C ILE A 340 -2.84 -1.45 -12.82
N PRO A 341 -1.73 -0.80 -12.42
CA PRO A 341 -0.40 -1.39 -12.53
C PRO A 341 -0.30 -2.77 -11.87
N ALA A 342 0.27 -3.75 -12.58
CA ALA A 342 0.31 -5.15 -12.18
C ALA A 342 1.00 -5.38 -10.82
N ALA A 343 2.10 -4.66 -10.57
CA ALA A 343 2.81 -4.70 -9.30
C ALA A 343 1.91 -4.21 -8.15
N GLN A 344 1.30 -3.04 -8.32
CA GLN A 344 0.39 -2.46 -7.33
C GLN A 344 -0.83 -3.35 -7.09
N LYS A 345 -1.39 -3.97 -8.14
CA LYS A 345 -2.48 -4.95 -8.03
C LYS A 345 -2.08 -6.15 -7.18
N ALA A 346 -0.84 -6.63 -7.30
CA ALA A 346 -0.33 -7.74 -6.48
C ALA A 346 -0.23 -7.33 -5.00
N ASP A 347 0.29 -6.14 -4.71
CA ASP A 347 0.40 -5.61 -3.34
C ASP A 347 -0.96 -5.43 -2.68
N ILE A 348 -1.93 -4.84 -3.41
CA ILE A 348 -3.30 -4.66 -2.92
C ILE A 348 -3.95 -6.02 -2.64
N ARG A 349 -3.79 -7.00 -3.53
CA ARG A 349 -4.29 -8.38 -3.31
C ARG A 349 -3.68 -9.02 -2.06
N ALA A 350 -2.40 -8.79 -1.80
CA ALA A 350 -1.75 -9.29 -0.59
C ALA A 350 -2.36 -8.67 0.68
N LYS A 351 -2.60 -7.36 0.69
CA LYS A 351 -3.30 -6.68 1.81
C LYS A 351 -4.73 -7.20 2.00
N ILE A 352 -5.49 -7.38 0.91
CA ILE A 352 -6.84 -7.96 0.98
C ILE A 352 -6.80 -9.37 1.58
N ALA A 353 -5.81 -10.21 1.22
CA ALA A 353 -5.67 -11.54 1.80
C ALA A 353 -5.36 -11.49 3.31
N GLN A 354 -4.61 -10.49 3.78
CA GLN A 354 -4.39 -10.26 5.21
C GLN A 354 -5.69 -9.90 5.94
N LEU A 355 -6.50 -8.99 5.38
CA LEU A 355 -7.81 -8.62 5.94
C LEU A 355 -8.75 -9.83 6.01
N GLN A 356 -8.78 -10.67 4.98
CA GLN A 356 -9.57 -11.91 4.98
C GLN A 356 -9.15 -12.86 6.10
N ASN A 357 -7.84 -12.98 6.36
CA ASN A 357 -7.34 -13.81 7.45
C ASN A 357 -7.68 -13.22 8.83
N GLN A 358 -7.63 -11.90 9.00
CA GLN A 358 -8.08 -11.24 10.22
C GLN A 358 -9.57 -11.47 10.47
N LEU A 359 -10.41 -11.33 9.43
CA LEU A 359 -11.85 -11.60 9.50
C LEU A 359 -12.14 -13.03 9.96
N ARG A 360 -11.47 -14.02 9.36
CA ARG A 360 -11.62 -15.44 9.75
C ARG A 360 -11.21 -15.69 11.19
N LYS A 361 -10.13 -15.06 11.67
CA LYS A 361 -9.68 -15.18 13.07
C LYS A 361 -10.70 -14.56 14.03
N ALA A 362 -11.24 -13.40 13.70
CA ALA A 362 -12.27 -12.73 14.50
C ALA A 362 -13.56 -13.56 14.57
N GLN A 363 -14.04 -14.05 13.42
CA GLN A 363 -15.21 -14.94 13.34
C GLN A 363 -15.02 -16.22 14.17
N LYS A 364 -13.83 -16.85 14.10
CA LYS A 364 -13.52 -18.02 14.93
C LYS A 364 -13.54 -17.71 16.43
N LYS A 365 -13.03 -16.55 16.83
CA LYS A 365 -13.05 -16.12 18.24
C LYS A 365 -14.47 -15.88 18.74
N ILE A 366 -15.32 -15.24 17.92
CA ILE A 366 -16.75 -15.06 18.24
C ILE A 366 -17.45 -16.41 18.37
N ALA A 367 -17.23 -17.34 17.44
CA ALA A 367 -17.83 -18.67 17.49
C ALA A 367 -17.42 -19.45 18.76
N GLU A 368 -16.13 -19.39 19.15
CA GLU A 368 -15.63 -19.99 20.39
C GLU A 368 -16.30 -19.38 21.64
N GLN A 369 -16.42 -18.06 21.69
CA GLN A 369 -17.09 -17.35 22.80
C GLN A 369 -18.58 -17.69 22.87
N ASN A 370 -19.26 -17.72 21.72
CA ASN A 370 -20.66 -18.12 21.62
C ASN A 370 -20.87 -19.54 22.12
N MET A 371 -19.99 -20.47 21.73
CA MET A 371 -20.06 -21.87 22.18
C MET A 371 -19.88 -21.99 23.70
N GLN A 372 -18.87 -21.33 24.26
CA GLN A 372 -18.63 -21.33 25.71
C GLN A 372 -19.81 -20.71 26.48
N LYS A 373 -20.34 -19.57 26.02
CA LYS A 373 -21.52 -18.92 26.60
C LYS A 373 -22.74 -19.84 26.55
N ALA A 374 -23.02 -20.43 25.39
CA ALA A 374 -24.17 -21.30 25.21
C ALA A 374 -24.12 -22.54 26.12
N VAL A 375 -22.97 -23.21 26.19
CA VAL A 375 -22.82 -24.39 27.05
C VAL A 375 -22.96 -24.03 28.53
N ALA A 376 -22.31 -22.96 28.99
CA ALA A 376 -22.37 -22.53 30.38
C ALA A 376 -23.80 -22.19 30.81
N THR A 377 -24.48 -21.31 30.06
CA THR A 377 -25.83 -20.86 30.38
C THR A 377 -26.86 -21.99 30.24
N ALA A 378 -26.76 -22.86 29.21
CA ALA A 378 -27.70 -23.97 29.07
C ALA A 378 -27.57 -24.98 30.22
N THR A 379 -26.35 -25.26 30.66
CA THR A 379 -26.08 -26.22 31.75
C THR A 379 -26.57 -25.68 33.09
N GLU A 380 -26.36 -24.39 33.36
CA GLU A 380 -26.85 -23.73 34.57
C GLU A 380 -28.38 -23.73 34.64
N LEU A 381 -29.05 -23.34 33.55
CA LEU A 381 -30.52 -23.32 33.51
C LEU A 381 -31.13 -24.72 33.54
N ALA A 382 -30.46 -25.71 32.96
CA ALA A 382 -30.85 -27.11 33.08
C ALA A 382 -30.68 -27.64 34.51
N GLU A 383 -29.64 -27.22 35.24
CA GLU A 383 -29.46 -27.55 36.65
C GLU A 383 -30.59 -26.98 37.51
N VAL A 384 -30.95 -25.71 37.31
CA VAL A 384 -32.08 -25.09 38.01
C VAL A 384 -33.39 -25.85 37.74
N ALA A 385 -33.66 -26.20 36.47
CA ALA A 385 -34.83 -26.99 36.12
C ALA A 385 -34.83 -28.38 36.79
N ALA A 386 -33.67 -29.04 36.87
CA ALA A 386 -33.53 -30.33 37.55
C ALA A 386 -33.79 -30.23 39.07
N ILE A 387 -33.29 -29.17 39.73
CA ILE A 387 -33.54 -28.91 41.15
C ILE A 387 -35.04 -28.67 41.41
N GLU A 388 -35.74 -28.03 40.49
CA GLU A 388 -37.20 -27.84 40.52
C GLU A 388 -38.00 -29.13 40.20
N GLY A 389 -37.33 -30.25 39.93
CA GLY A 389 -37.95 -31.53 39.62
C GLY A 389 -38.50 -31.64 38.18
N LYS A 390 -38.10 -30.74 37.28
CA LYS A 390 -38.53 -30.80 35.86
C LYS A 390 -37.71 -31.83 35.09
N THR A 391 -38.37 -32.54 34.18
CA THR A 391 -37.76 -33.54 33.30
C THR A 391 -37.25 -32.98 31.97
N PHE A 392 -37.51 -31.69 31.71
CA PHE A 392 -37.09 -30.98 30.50
C PHE A 392 -36.73 -29.52 30.80
N CYS A 393 -36.01 -28.88 29.88
CA CYS A 393 -35.60 -27.46 29.95
C CYS A 393 -35.85 -26.75 28.61
N VAL A 394 -36.60 -25.64 28.64
CA VAL A 394 -36.76 -24.73 27.49
C VAL A 394 -36.13 -23.41 27.86
N THR A 395 -35.17 -22.94 27.06
CA THR A 395 -34.42 -21.72 27.38
C THR A 395 -34.07 -20.90 26.15
N ARG A 396 -33.78 -19.60 26.38
CA ARG A 396 -33.25 -18.68 25.39
C ARG A 396 -31.83 -18.28 25.77
N ILE A 397 -30.91 -18.42 24.83
CA ILE A 397 -29.50 -18.03 24.96
C ILE A 397 -29.11 -17.24 23.72
N ASP A 398 -28.89 -15.94 23.90
CA ASP A 398 -28.57 -15.05 22.78
C ASP A 398 -27.09 -15.19 22.38
N VAL A 399 -26.86 -16.02 21.37
CA VAL A 399 -25.56 -16.24 20.69
C VAL A 399 -25.63 -15.94 19.20
N GLY A 400 -26.68 -15.23 18.77
CA GLY A 400 -26.95 -14.92 17.37
C GLY A 400 -27.29 -16.16 16.55
N LEU A 401 -27.02 -16.11 15.23
CA LEU A 401 -27.30 -17.19 14.30
C LEU A 401 -26.19 -18.28 14.28
N ASP A 402 -25.84 -18.80 15.45
CA ASP A 402 -24.80 -19.83 15.62
C ASP A 402 -25.41 -21.20 16.01
N PRO A 403 -25.85 -22.02 15.02
CA PRO A 403 -26.41 -23.33 15.30
C PRO A 403 -25.39 -24.33 15.87
N ALA A 404 -24.08 -24.08 15.70
CA ALA A 404 -23.05 -24.95 16.23
C ALA A 404 -22.91 -24.76 17.75
N ALA A 405 -22.94 -23.50 18.21
CA ALA A 405 -22.97 -23.19 19.65
C ALA A 405 -24.21 -23.80 20.33
N LEU A 406 -25.40 -23.68 19.72
CA LEU A 406 -26.63 -24.26 20.27
C LEU A 406 -26.60 -25.79 20.30
N ARG A 407 -26.06 -26.42 19.24
CA ARG A 407 -25.89 -27.87 19.19
C ARG A 407 -25.01 -28.38 20.32
N GLU A 408 -23.87 -27.74 20.56
CA GLU A 408 -22.94 -28.13 21.61
C GLU A 408 -23.59 -27.97 22.99
N ALA A 409 -24.30 -26.85 23.22
CA ALA A 409 -25.05 -26.61 24.45
C ALA A 409 -26.10 -27.69 24.74
N VAL A 410 -26.96 -27.99 23.76
CA VAL A 410 -27.98 -29.05 23.86
C VAL A 410 -27.33 -30.41 24.12
N SER A 411 -26.28 -30.74 23.38
CA SER A 411 -25.58 -32.02 23.52
C SER A 411 -24.95 -32.18 24.92
N LYS A 412 -24.38 -31.10 25.47
CA LYS A 412 -23.80 -31.09 26.81
C LYS A 412 -24.84 -31.24 27.91
N VAL A 413 -25.98 -30.56 27.79
CA VAL A 413 -27.09 -30.71 28.74
C VAL A 413 -27.61 -32.15 28.74
N ILE A 414 -27.84 -32.74 27.56
CA ILE A 414 -28.26 -34.15 27.45
C ILE A 414 -27.23 -35.09 28.07
N GLN A 415 -25.94 -34.88 27.78
CA GLN A 415 -24.86 -35.71 28.31
C GLN A 415 -24.75 -35.64 29.84
N GLN A 416 -24.91 -34.46 30.44
CA GLN A 416 -24.68 -34.24 31.86
C GLN A 416 -25.92 -34.43 32.73
N LYS A 417 -27.10 -34.08 32.22
CA LYS A 417 -28.36 -34.07 32.97
C LYS A 417 -29.33 -35.16 32.54
N GLY A 418 -29.14 -35.75 31.36
CA GLY A 418 -30.03 -36.80 30.85
C GLY A 418 -31.47 -36.31 30.65
N MET A 419 -31.67 -35.02 30.36
CA MET A 419 -32.98 -34.39 30.23
C MET A 419 -33.21 -33.85 28.82
N ALA A 420 -34.48 -33.77 28.40
CA ALA A 420 -34.87 -33.11 27.16
C ALA A 420 -34.62 -31.60 27.26
N VAL A 421 -34.05 -31.00 26.22
CA VAL A 421 -33.69 -29.59 26.21
C VAL A 421 -33.98 -28.94 24.86
N MET A 422 -34.48 -27.71 24.88
CA MET A 422 -34.64 -26.86 23.70
C MET A 422 -34.06 -25.48 23.98
N VAL A 423 -33.18 -25.04 23.09
CA VAL A 423 -32.50 -23.74 23.20
C VAL A 423 -32.85 -22.88 22.00
N PHE A 424 -33.32 -21.67 22.28
CA PHE A 424 -33.60 -20.61 21.31
C PHE A 424 -32.45 -19.59 21.31
N SER A 425 -32.07 -19.08 20.15
CA SER A 425 -31.22 -17.90 19.99
C SER A 425 -31.80 -17.01 18.92
N ILE A 426 -31.78 -15.69 19.14
CA ILE A 426 -32.28 -14.71 18.17
C ILE A 426 -31.17 -13.79 17.69
N ASP A 427 -31.36 -13.26 16.48
CA ASP A 427 -30.62 -12.12 15.94
C ASP A 427 -31.63 -11.06 15.49
N GLU A 428 -31.76 -10.01 16.31
CA GLU A 428 -32.66 -8.89 16.07
C GLU A 428 -32.30 -8.13 14.78
N THR A 429 -31.02 -8.11 14.41
CA THR A 429 -30.54 -7.40 13.22
C THR A 429 -31.09 -8.02 11.93
N THR A 430 -31.23 -9.34 11.92
CA THR A 430 -31.72 -10.08 10.75
C THR A 430 -33.16 -10.57 10.90
N ASN A 431 -33.80 -10.28 12.03
CA ASN A 431 -35.12 -10.78 12.42
C ASN A 431 -35.23 -12.31 12.27
N LYS A 432 -34.20 -13.05 12.68
CA LYS A 432 -34.13 -14.51 12.56
C LYS A 432 -33.89 -15.16 13.90
N ALA A 433 -34.48 -16.34 14.09
CA ALA A 433 -34.26 -17.20 15.24
C ALA A 433 -33.66 -18.53 14.80
N VAL A 434 -32.71 -19.06 15.57
CA VAL A 434 -32.24 -20.45 15.45
C VAL A 434 -32.66 -21.18 16.71
N VAL A 435 -33.22 -22.37 16.51
CA VAL A 435 -33.67 -23.24 17.60
C VAL A 435 -32.98 -24.59 17.45
N TYR A 436 -32.47 -25.12 18.56
CA TYR A 436 -31.91 -26.46 18.63
C TYR A 436 -32.60 -27.22 19.76
N ALA A 437 -33.11 -28.40 19.44
CA ALA A 437 -33.80 -29.27 20.39
C ALA A 437 -33.09 -30.60 20.48
N GLY A 438 -33.14 -31.22 21.64
CA GLY A 438 -32.62 -32.55 21.84
C GLY A 438 -33.33 -33.30 22.96
N VAL A 439 -33.55 -34.59 22.71
CA VAL A 439 -34.15 -35.53 23.65
C VAL A 439 -33.13 -36.67 23.86
N PRO A 440 -32.83 -37.08 25.09
CA PRO A 440 -31.86 -38.15 25.36
C PRO A 440 -32.24 -39.45 24.65
N ASP A 441 -31.37 -39.92 23.75
CA ASP A 441 -31.58 -41.15 22.98
C ASP A 441 -31.71 -42.38 23.90
N LYS A 442 -32.65 -43.28 23.57
CA LYS A 442 -32.91 -44.54 24.31
C LYS A 442 -33.37 -44.35 25.77
N SER A 443 -33.85 -43.16 26.13
CA SER A 443 -34.51 -42.89 27.41
C SER A 443 -36.03 -43.13 27.33
N GLU A 444 -36.72 -43.26 28.47
CA GLU A 444 -38.19 -43.25 28.49
C GLU A 444 -38.76 -41.94 27.88
N GLN A 445 -38.06 -40.82 28.04
CA GLN A 445 -38.44 -39.54 27.43
C GLN A 445 -38.48 -39.63 25.90
N SER A 446 -37.55 -40.36 25.28
CA SER A 446 -37.50 -40.52 23.81
C SER A 446 -38.66 -41.34 23.23
N LYS A 447 -39.38 -42.10 24.06
CA LYS A 447 -40.60 -42.82 23.64
C LYS A 447 -41.85 -41.92 23.70
N LEU A 448 -41.83 -40.91 24.56
CA LEU A 448 -42.96 -40.04 24.84
C LEU A 448 -42.90 -38.71 24.08
N LEU A 449 -41.70 -38.17 23.88
CA LEU A 449 -41.45 -36.89 23.24
C LEU A 449 -40.58 -37.07 21.99
N GLU A 450 -41.19 -36.96 20.81
CA GLU A 450 -40.47 -36.97 19.54
C GLU A 450 -39.89 -35.57 19.26
N VAL A 451 -38.56 -35.49 19.05
CA VAL A 451 -37.83 -34.22 18.97
C VAL A 451 -38.26 -33.35 17.78
N SER A 452 -38.61 -33.96 16.64
CA SER A 452 -38.97 -33.23 15.43
C SER A 452 -40.38 -32.63 15.54
N GLU A 453 -41.32 -33.36 16.16
CA GLU A 453 -42.67 -32.91 16.49
C GLU A 453 -42.61 -31.77 17.50
N TRP A 454 -41.80 -31.92 18.56
CA TRP A 454 -41.59 -30.89 19.57
C TRP A 454 -41.04 -29.60 18.95
N LEU A 455 -39.99 -29.72 18.13
CA LEU A 455 -39.39 -28.58 17.46
C LEU A 455 -40.31 -27.96 16.40
N THR A 456 -41.07 -28.76 15.67
CA THR A 456 -42.03 -28.25 14.67
C THR A 456 -43.14 -27.44 15.33
N ASN A 457 -43.64 -27.90 16.48
CA ASN A 457 -44.63 -27.17 17.27
C ASN A 457 -44.09 -25.82 17.74
N ALA A 458 -42.87 -25.81 18.28
CA ALA A 458 -42.18 -24.60 18.74
C ALA A 458 -41.89 -23.59 17.62
N LEU A 459 -41.59 -24.04 16.39
CA LEU A 459 -41.24 -23.17 15.27
C LEU A 459 -42.45 -22.50 14.59
N GLY A 460 -43.67 -22.93 14.89
CA GLY A 460 -44.90 -22.41 14.29
C GLY A 460 -45.02 -20.88 14.36
N PRO A 461 -44.98 -20.27 15.57
CA PRO A 461 -45.06 -18.81 15.72
C PRO A 461 -43.90 -18.06 15.05
N LEU A 462 -42.74 -18.71 14.90
CA LEU A 462 -41.55 -18.11 14.29
C LEU A 462 -41.54 -18.18 12.75
N LYS A 463 -42.63 -18.70 12.15
CA LYS A 463 -42.72 -19.04 10.71
C LYS A 463 -41.56 -19.93 10.26
N GLY A 464 -41.08 -20.77 11.18
CA GLY A 464 -39.87 -21.56 11.00
C GLY A 464 -40.13 -22.93 10.40
N ARG A 465 -39.05 -23.59 10.00
CA ARG A 465 -39.08 -24.99 9.54
C ARG A 465 -38.08 -25.82 10.32
N CYS A 466 -38.52 -27.00 10.73
CA CYS A 466 -37.66 -28.02 11.32
C CYS A 466 -36.76 -28.60 10.21
N GLY A 467 -35.45 -28.57 10.43
CA GLY A 467 -34.48 -29.32 9.65
C GLY A 467 -34.52 -30.81 10.00
N LYS A 468 -34.00 -31.68 9.12
CA LYS A 468 -33.94 -33.12 9.38
C LYS A 468 -33.04 -33.41 10.58
N GLY A 469 -33.62 -33.90 11.67
CA GLY A 469 -32.93 -34.40 12.85
C GLY A 469 -32.48 -35.87 12.73
N LYS A 470 -31.50 -36.27 13.53
CA LYS A 470 -31.06 -37.67 13.73
C LYS A 470 -30.60 -37.86 15.17
N GLY A 471 -30.84 -39.04 15.74
CA GLY A 471 -30.34 -39.42 17.07
C GLY A 471 -30.82 -38.50 18.19
N GLY A 472 -32.13 -38.26 18.26
CA GLY A 472 -32.74 -37.44 19.30
C GLY A 472 -32.46 -35.94 19.20
N LEU A 473 -31.76 -35.45 18.15
CA LEU A 473 -31.45 -34.03 17.96
C LEU A 473 -32.15 -33.46 16.72
N ALA A 474 -32.66 -32.24 16.83
CA ALA A 474 -33.23 -31.48 15.70
C ALA A 474 -32.85 -30.00 15.77
N THR A 475 -32.81 -29.34 14.62
CA THR A 475 -32.53 -27.91 14.51
C THR A 475 -33.48 -27.26 13.53
N GLY A 476 -33.83 -26.01 13.76
CA GLY A 476 -34.66 -25.25 12.83
C GLY A 476 -34.37 -23.76 12.92
N GLN A 477 -34.90 -23.05 11.93
CA GLN A 477 -34.72 -21.60 11.82
C GLN A 477 -36.08 -20.96 11.56
N GLY A 478 -36.34 -19.85 12.25
CA GLY A 478 -37.48 -18.97 12.06
C GLY A 478 -37.08 -17.62 11.46
N THR A 479 -38.02 -16.95 10.81
CA THR A 479 -37.82 -15.65 10.14
C THR A 479 -38.61 -14.52 10.78
N ASP A 480 -39.19 -14.75 11.96
CA ASP A 480 -39.99 -13.77 12.70
C ASP A 480 -39.74 -13.96 14.19
N VAL A 481 -38.91 -13.10 14.80
CA VAL A 481 -38.56 -13.22 16.22
C VAL A 481 -39.60 -12.60 17.15
N SER A 482 -40.59 -11.88 16.61
CA SER A 482 -41.62 -11.15 17.37
C SER A 482 -42.43 -12.07 18.29
N HIS A 483 -42.51 -13.35 17.94
CA HIS A 483 -43.27 -14.38 18.64
C HIS A 483 -42.38 -15.40 19.38
N VAL A 484 -41.15 -15.03 19.76
CA VAL A 484 -40.23 -15.94 20.46
C VAL A 484 -40.75 -16.42 21.81
N ASN A 485 -41.41 -15.56 22.57
CA ASN A 485 -41.99 -15.96 23.86
C ASN A 485 -43.15 -16.95 23.66
N GLU A 486 -44.04 -16.69 22.68
CA GLU A 486 -45.13 -17.60 22.31
C GLU A 486 -44.58 -18.97 21.87
N ALA A 487 -43.50 -18.99 21.09
CA ALA A 487 -42.82 -20.21 20.67
C ALA A 487 -42.24 -21.01 21.85
N MET A 488 -41.65 -20.33 22.83
CA MET A 488 -41.12 -20.95 24.05
C MET A 488 -42.24 -21.50 24.95
N ASP A 489 -43.36 -20.79 25.07
CA ASP A 489 -44.52 -21.21 25.84
C ASP A 489 -45.19 -22.46 25.23
N LEU A 490 -45.31 -22.50 23.89
CA LEU A 490 -45.77 -23.68 23.16
C LEU A 490 -44.83 -24.86 23.35
N ALA A 491 -43.52 -24.65 23.23
CA ALA A 491 -42.53 -25.70 23.47
C ALA A 491 -42.63 -26.28 24.89
N THR A 492 -42.81 -25.41 25.89
CA THR A 492 -42.95 -25.80 27.30
C THR A 492 -44.25 -26.57 27.55
N SER A 493 -45.36 -26.11 26.99
CA SER A 493 -46.68 -26.74 27.11
C SER A 493 -46.70 -28.12 26.44
N PHE A 494 -46.10 -28.23 25.25
CA PHE A 494 -46.01 -29.48 24.50
C PHE A 494 -45.19 -30.53 25.24
N ALA A 495 -44.00 -30.15 25.76
CA ALA A 495 -43.16 -31.05 26.55
C ALA A 495 -43.86 -31.49 27.84
N SER A 496 -44.53 -30.56 28.53
CA SER A 496 -45.31 -30.87 29.75
C SER A 496 -46.41 -31.90 29.47
N MET A 497 -47.16 -31.74 28.38
CA MET A 497 -48.25 -32.66 28.02
C MET A 497 -47.75 -34.08 27.69
N LYS A 498 -46.57 -34.19 27.07
CA LYS A 498 -46.02 -35.49 26.64
C LYS A 498 -45.25 -36.21 27.75
N LEU A 499 -44.67 -35.47 28.70
CA LEU A 499 -43.81 -36.00 29.75
C LEU A 499 -44.45 -36.05 31.15
N SER A 500 -45.71 -35.61 31.29
CA SER A 500 -46.53 -35.67 32.51
C SER A 500 -47.07 -37.05 32.84
#